data_AF-A0A7C3Q5F6-F1
#
_entry.id   AF-A0A7C3Q5F6-F1
#
_cell.length_a   1.000
_cell.length_b   1.000
_cell.length_c   1.000
_cell.angle_alpha   90.00
_cell.angle_beta   90.00
_cell.angle_gamma   90.00
#
_symmetry.space_group_name_H-M   'P 1'
#
loop_
_entity.id
_entity.type
_entity.pdbx_description
1 polymer ?
#
loop_
_entity_poly.entity_id
_entity_poly.type
_entity_poly.pdbx_seq_one_letter_code
_entity_poly.pdbx_strand_id
1 'polypeptide(L)'
;MLVGCAVIPTQAPQSQIDTLAKLLDTLDRRIPQQESMKLSRDIFHKTQQLTKEFELTSPPLWHNFLVNIGLRKKGLCFDWSDALYLHLRKQHYVHYEFHLVGANIGEYFLEHNALVIISKDGNIEDGIIIDPWRNSGKLYFSKVKNDTKYKWSHRRDRGCQ
;
A
#
# COMPACT_ATOMS: atom_id res chain seq x y z
N MET A 1 -13.91 33.25 21.68
CA MET A 1 -13.21 31.96 21.85
C MET A 1 -13.32 31.22 20.53
N LEU A 2 -12.21 31.04 19.82
CA LEU A 2 -12.15 30.25 18.58
C LEU A 2 -12.18 28.77 18.97
N VAL A 3 -13.28 28.08 18.66
CA VAL A 3 -13.38 26.62 18.81
C VAL A 3 -12.61 26.00 17.64
N GLY A 4 -11.34 25.68 17.85
CA GLY A 4 -10.58 24.85 16.93
C GLY A 4 -11.14 23.43 16.98
N CYS A 5 -11.84 23.00 15.94
CA CYS A 5 -12.16 21.60 15.76
C CYS A 5 -10.85 20.82 15.64
N ALA A 6 -10.44 20.17 16.73
CA ALA A 6 -9.39 19.17 16.68
C ALA A 6 -9.91 18.05 15.78
N VAL A 7 -9.34 17.94 14.57
CA VAL A 7 -9.58 16.80 13.70
C VAL A 7 -9.03 15.58 14.43
N ILE A 8 -9.91 14.81 15.06
CA ILE A 8 -9.54 13.53 15.66
C ILE A 8 -9.04 12.68 14.50
N PRO A 9 -7.75 12.27 14.48
CA PRO A 9 -7.24 11.42 13.42
C PRO A 9 -8.07 10.14 13.47
N THR A 10 -8.88 9.90 12.44
CA THR A 10 -9.74 8.73 12.37
C THR A 10 -8.83 7.51 12.38
N GLN A 11 -8.72 6.85 13.52
CA GLN A 11 -8.04 5.56 13.62
C GLN A 11 -8.72 4.63 12.61
N ALA A 12 -7.94 3.84 11.89
CA ALA A 12 -8.51 2.82 11.01
C ALA A 12 -9.51 1.99 11.82
N PRO A 13 -10.75 1.75 11.32
CA PRO A 13 -11.73 0.99 12.09
C PRO A 13 -11.13 -0.39 12.44
N GLN A 14 -11.17 -0.76 13.72
CA GLN A 14 -10.61 -2.05 14.20
C GLN A 14 -11.12 -3.24 13.37
N SER A 15 -12.36 -3.16 12.89
CA SER A 15 -12.96 -4.14 11.98
C SER A 15 -12.21 -4.30 10.65
N GLN A 16 -11.65 -3.25 10.08
CA GLN A 16 -10.85 -3.33 8.85
C GLN A 16 -9.48 -3.96 9.11
N ILE A 17 -8.85 -3.61 10.24
CA ILE A 17 -7.60 -4.24 10.70
C ILE A 17 -7.81 -5.75 10.84
N ASP A 18 -8.88 -6.16 11.52
CA ASP A 18 -9.21 -7.58 11.72
C ASP A 18 -9.52 -8.28 10.39
N THR A 19 -10.18 -7.59 9.47
CA THR A 19 -10.51 -8.14 8.13
C THR A 19 -9.25 -8.39 7.32
N LEU A 20 -8.33 -7.44 7.27
CA LEU A 20 -7.06 -7.62 6.57
C LEU A 20 -6.22 -8.72 7.22
N ALA A 21 -6.15 -8.77 8.56
CA ALA A 21 -5.46 -9.84 9.27
C ALA A 21 -6.00 -11.23 8.91
N LYS A 22 -7.33 -11.39 8.91
CA LYS A 22 -7.98 -12.66 8.50
C LYS A 22 -7.67 -13.03 7.05
N LEU A 23 -7.60 -12.06 6.14
CA LEU A 23 -7.21 -12.34 4.76
C LEU A 23 -5.77 -12.82 4.68
N LEU A 24 -4.85 -12.14 5.39
CA LEU A 24 -3.44 -12.50 5.46
C LEU A 24 -3.24 -13.91 6.04
N ASP A 25 -4.03 -14.31 7.04
CA ASP A 25 -4.05 -15.67 7.58
C ASP A 25 -4.39 -16.73 6.51
N THR A 26 -5.19 -16.37 5.50
CA THR A 26 -5.59 -17.33 4.46
C THR A 26 -4.51 -17.61 3.41
N LEU A 27 -3.39 -16.88 3.42
CA LEU A 27 -2.32 -17.05 2.44
C LEU A 27 -1.54 -18.37 2.66
N ASP A 28 -1.32 -18.77 3.90
CA ASP A 28 -0.65 -20.02 4.26
C ASP A 28 -1.03 -20.43 5.68
N ARG A 29 -1.30 -21.72 5.89
CA ARG A 29 -1.69 -22.29 7.19
C ARG A 29 -0.59 -22.19 8.26
N ARG A 30 0.66 -21.98 7.85
CA ARG A 30 1.82 -21.84 8.74
C ARG A 30 1.92 -20.45 9.37
N ILE A 31 1.22 -19.46 8.83
CA ILE A 31 1.23 -18.08 9.31
C ILE A 31 0.57 -18.01 10.70
N PRO A 32 1.27 -17.51 11.73
CA PRO A 32 0.65 -17.26 13.03
C PRO A 32 -0.32 -16.07 12.95
N GLN A 33 -1.53 -16.22 13.50
CA GLN A 33 -2.55 -15.15 13.54
C GLN A 33 -2.02 -13.84 14.15
N GLN A 34 -1.11 -13.94 15.12
CA GLN A 34 -0.49 -12.78 15.76
C GLN A 34 0.39 -11.98 14.78
N GLU A 35 1.08 -12.65 13.85
CA GLU A 35 1.90 -11.99 12.84
C GLU A 35 1.03 -11.28 11.81
N SER A 36 -0.05 -11.91 11.34
CA SER A 36 -1.06 -11.28 10.47
C SER A 36 -1.67 -10.03 11.10
N MET A 37 -2.01 -10.10 12.39
CA MET A 37 -2.56 -8.97 13.13
C MET A 37 -1.53 -7.84 13.27
N LYS A 38 -0.28 -8.18 13.56
CA LYS A 38 0.83 -7.20 13.61
C LYS A 38 1.03 -6.53 12.26
N LEU A 39 1.10 -7.31 11.18
CA LEU A 39 1.26 -6.82 9.82
C LEU A 39 0.10 -5.91 9.39
N SER A 40 -1.15 -6.34 9.65
CA SER A 40 -2.33 -5.55 9.36
C SER A 40 -2.30 -4.18 10.06
N ARG A 41 -2.03 -4.15 11.37
CA ARG A 41 -1.90 -2.90 12.13
C ARG A 41 -0.80 -2.00 11.58
N ASP A 42 0.35 -2.57 11.23
CA ASP A 42 1.48 -1.83 10.69
C ASP A 42 1.14 -1.17 9.35
N ILE A 43 0.48 -1.90 8.44
CA ILE A 43 0.02 -1.36 7.15
C ILE A 43 -0.95 -0.20 7.36
N PHE A 44 -1.95 -0.35 8.24
CA PHE A 44 -2.92 0.72 8.50
C PHE A 44 -2.26 1.95 9.15
N HIS A 45 -1.38 1.73 10.13
CA HIS A 45 -0.66 2.82 10.79
C HIS A 45 0.25 3.56 9.82
N LYS A 46 1.05 2.83 9.03
CA LYS A 46 1.95 3.44 8.05
C LYS A 46 1.17 4.15 6.94
N THR A 47 0.05 3.58 6.49
CA THR A 47 -0.85 4.24 5.53
C THR A 47 -1.35 5.57 6.10
N GLN A 48 -1.86 5.59 7.32
CA GLN A 48 -2.35 6.81 7.96
C GLN A 48 -1.25 7.86 8.13
N GLN A 49 -0.03 7.43 8.47
CA GLN A 49 1.14 8.31 8.54
C GLN A 49 1.44 8.92 7.17
N LEU A 50 1.51 8.11 6.11
CA LEU A 50 1.75 8.57 4.74
C LEU A 50 0.65 9.50 4.23
N THR A 51 -0.63 9.23 4.57
CA THR A 51 -1.75 10.13 4.24
C THR A 51 -1.50 11.52 4.80
N LYS A 52 -1.14 11.61 6.09
CA LYS A 52 -0.85 12.90 6.73
C LYS A 52 0.38 13.57 6.13
N GLU A 53 1.46 12.83 5.90
CA GLU A 53 2.68 13.37 5.29
C GLU A 53 2.40 13.97 3.92
N PHE A 54 1.62 13.27 3.10
CA PHE A 54 1.26 13.72 1.76
C PHE A 54 0.19 14.82 1.74
N GLU A 55 -0.77 14.82 2.68
CA GLU A 55 -1.73 15.93 2.82
C GLU A 55 -1.05 17.22 3.29
N LEU A 56 -0.14 17.13 4.27
CA LEU A 56 0.60 18.27 4.82
C LEU A 56 1.51 18.93 3.79
N THR A 57 1.99 18.18 2.79
CA THR A 57 2.82 18.74 1.72
C THR A 57 2.08 19.67 0.75
N SER A 58 0.74 19.82 0.82
CA SER A 58 -0.09 20.84 0.13
C SER A 58 0.04 20.93 -1.42
N PRO A 59 -1.02 21.36 -2.14
CA PRO A 59 -1.01 21.41 -3.62
C PRO A 59 0.18 22.16 -4.27
N PRO A 60 0.71 23.28 -3.74
CA PRO A 60 1.76 24.06 -4.41
C PRO A 60 3.15 23.42 -4.34
N LEU A 61 3.52 22.82 -3.21
CA LEU A 61 4.80 22.09 -3.10
C LEU A 61 4.71 20.73 -3.78
N TRP A 62 3.54 20.11 -3.85
CA TRP A 62 3.31 18.95 -4.72
C TRP A 62 3.46 19.29 -6.19
N HIS A 63 2.85 20.39 -6.66
CA HIS A 63 2.97 20.80 -8.05
C HIS A 63 4.43 21.10 -8.42
N ASN A 64 5.19 21.73 -7.50
CA ASN A 64 6.61 22.02 -7.71
C ASN A 64 7.51 20.79 -7.50
N PHE A 65 7.20 19.86 -6.58
CA PHE A 65 7.95 18.62 -6.41
C PHE A 65 7.83 17.74 -7.66
N LEU A 66 6.61 17.56 -8.19
CA LEU A 66 6.34 16.80 -9.40
C LEU A 66 7.00 17.40 -10.66
N VAL A 67 7.18 18.72 -10.70
CA VAL A 67 7.84 19.44 -11.81
C VAL A 67 9.37 19.49 -11.66
N ASN A 68 9.92 19.73 -10.46
CA ASN A 68 11.37 19.91 -10.26
C ASN A 68 12.19 18.63 -10.42
N ILE A 69 11.60 17.46 -10.21
CA ILE A 69 12.28 16.17 -10.38
C ILE A 69 12.16 15.61 -11.80
N GLY A 70 11.61 16.39 -12.76
CA GLY A 70 11.43 15.98 -14.15
C GLY A 70 10.43 14.83 -14.34
N LEU A 71 9.61 14.51 -13.32
CA LEU A 71 8.68 13.38 -13.29
C LEU A 71 7.26 13.78 -13.66
N ARG A 72 7.12 14.33 -14.87
CA ARG A 72 6.09 13.80 -15.78
C ARG A 72 6.40 12.32 -16.15
N LYS A 73 6.79 11.46 -15.20
CA LYS A 73 7.26 10.08 -15.46
C LYS A 73 6.93 9.06 -14.35
N LYS A 74 6.66 9.42 -13.09
CA LYS A 74 6.19 8.47 -12.03
C LYS A 74 5.31 9.21 -11.02
N GLY A 75 4.00 8.92 -11.01
CA GLY A 75 3.00 9.64 -10.21
C GLY A 75 2.78 9.08 -8.79
N LEU A 76 1.82 9.67 -8.06
CA LEU A 76 1.51 9.41 -6.64
C LEU A 76 1.40 7.93 -6.26
N CYS A 77 0.86 7.06 -7.13
CA CYS A 77 0.75 5.62 -6.87
C CYS A 77 2.11 4.92 -6.65
N PHE A 78 3.18 5.42 -7.28
CA PHE A 78 4.54 4.92 -7.07
C PHE A 78 5.03 5.22 -5.65
N ASP A 79 4.92 6.48 -5.21
CA ASP A 79 5.42 6.93 -3.90
C ASP A 79 4.75 6.16 -2.76
N TRP A 80 3.43 5.96 -2.86
CA TRP A 80 2.67 5.16 -1.89
C TRP A 80 3.17 3.72 -1.78
N SER A 81 3.33 3.05 -2.93
CA SER A 81 3.69 1.63 -2.95
C SER A 81 5.16 1.42 -2.57
N ASP A 82 6.08 2.31 -2.97
CA ASP A 82 7.49 2.25 -2.55
C ASP A 82 7.67 2.55 -1.07
N ALA A 83 6.98 3.57 -0.53
CA ALA A 83 7.10 3.91 0.89
C ALA A 83 6.59 2.78 1.80
N LEU A 84 5.48 2.13 1.42
CA LEU A 84 4.99 0.95 2.13
C LEU A 84 5.95 -0.24 1.99
N TYR A 85 6.44 -0.52 0.78
CA TYR A 85 7.38 -1.61 0.53
C TYR A 85 8.66 -1.46 1.37
N LEU A 86 9.28 -0.29 1.35
CA LEU A 86 10.51 0.00 2.10
C LEU A 86 10.31 -0.07 3.61
N HIS A 87 9.14 0.33 4.11
CA HIS A 87 8.80 0.20 5.52
C HIS A 87 8.66 -1.27 5.94
N LEU A 88 7.88 -2.05 5.21
CA LEU A 88 7.57 -3.44 5.54
C LEU A 88 8.79 -4.36 5.37
N ARG A 89 9.64 -4.11 4.35
CA ARG A 89 10.90 -4.83 4.15
C ARG A 89 11.84 -4.71 5.38
N LYS A 90 11.80 -3.60 6.11
CA LYS A 90 12.61 -3.39 7.33
C LYS A 90 12.10 -4.12 8.56
N GLN A 91 10.84 -4.55 8.57
CA GLN A 91 10.22 -5.19 9.74
C GLN A 91 10.51 -6.70 9.84
N HIS A 92 11.17 -7.29 8.83
CA HIS A 92 11.61 -8.69 8.80
C HIS A 92 10.50 -9.70 9.15
N TYR A 93 9.32 -9.54 8.55
CA TYR A 93 8.25 -10.55 8.64
C TYR A 93 8.73 -11.89 8.08
N VAL A 94 8.51 -12.97 8.83
CA VAL A 94 9.13 -14.29 8.55
C VAL A 94 8.34 -15.06 7.51
N HIS A 95 7.01 -14.90 7.52
CA HIS A 95 6.10 -15.68 6.68
C HIS A 95 5.56 -14.92 5.47
N TYR A 96 5.97 -13.67 5.27
CA TYR A 96 5.47 -12.82 4.21
C TYR A 96 6.59 -12.31 3.32
N GLU A 97 6.24 -12.14 2.04
CA GLU A 97 7.04 -11.37 1.11
C GLU A 97 6.23 -10.23 0.52
N PHE A 98 6.93 -9.17 0.15
CA PHE A 98 6.36 -7.93 -0.35
C PHE A 98 6.86 -7.72 -1.77
N HIS A 99 5.93 -7.51 -2.71
CA HIS A 99 6.25 -7.37 -4.12
C HIS A 99 5.54 -6.16 -4.70
N LEU A 100 6.24 -5.39 -5.53
CA LEU A 100 5.65 -4.24 -6.21
C LEU A 100 4.98 -4.69 -7.50
N VAL A 101 3.74 -4.26 -7.71
CA VAL A 101 2.97 -4.60 -8.91
C VAL A 101 2.54 -3.35 -9.67
N GLY A 102 2.38 -3.51 -10.98
CA GLY A 102 1.85 -2.49 -11.87
C GLY A 102 0.71 -3.02 -12.73
N ALA A 103 -0.25 -2.17 -13.04
CA ALA A 103 -1.28 -2.39 -14.05
C ALA A 103 -1.12 -1.37 -15.18
N ASN A 104 -1.51 -1.74 -16.40
CA ASN A 104 -1.36 -0.92 -17.63
C ASN A 104 0.07 -0.35 -17.79
N ILE A 105 1.08 -1.20 -17.55
CA ILE A 105 2.48 -0.79 -17.56
C ILE A 105 2.86 -0.25 -18.95
N GLY A 106 3.38 0.97 -19.01
CA GLY A 106 3.72 1.64 -20.26
C GLY A 106 2.63 2.56 -20.81
N GLU A 107 1.41 2.52 -20.27
CA GLU A 107 0.35 3.47 -20.60
C GLU A 107 0.41 4.69 -19.68
N TYR A 108 0.98 5.79 -20.18
CA TYR A 108 1.34 6.96 -19.38
C TYR A 108 0.25 7.50 -18.43
N PHE A 109 -1.01 7.51 -18.87
CA PHE A 109 -2.13 8.04 -18.07
C PHE A 109 -2.90 6.99 -17.28
N LEU A 110 -2.71 5.69 -17.58
CA LEU A 110 -3.51 4.60 -17.02
C LEU A 110 -2.68 3.64 -16.15
N GLU A 111 -1.36 3.83 -16.13
CA GLU A 111 -0.46 3.06 -15.31
C GLU A 111 -0.77 3.24 -13.82
N HIS A 112 -0.97 2.13 -13.12
CA HIS A 112 -1.28 2.12 -11.69
C HIS A 112 -0.35 1.19 -10.96
N ASN A 113 0.05 1.56 -9.74
CA ASN A 113 1.06 0.83 -8.97
C ASN A 113 0.54 0.56 -7.57
N ALA A 114 0.83 -0.64 -7.08
CA ALA A 114 0.44 -1.09 -5.75
C ALA A 114 1.48 -2.04 -5.16
N LEU A 115 1.29 -2.39 -3.91
CA LEU A 115 2.03 -3.44 -3.22
C LEU A 115 1.17 -4.71 -3.21
N VAL A 116 1.78 -5.88 -3.40
CA VAL A 116 1.16 -7.18 -3.12
C VAL A 116 1.93 -7.86 -2.01
N ILE A 117 1.18 -8.44 -1.07
CA ILE A 117 1.70 -9.28 0.00
C ILE A 117 1.38 -10.72 -0.36
N ILE A 118 2.40 -11.57 -0.33
CA ILE A 118 2.26 -13.02 -0.51
C ILE A 118 2.77 -13.75 0.73
N SER A 119 2.38 -15.01 0.89
CA SER A 119 3.11 -15.91 1.78
C SER A 119 4.52 -16.16 1.23
N LYS A 120 5.46 -16.47 2.11
CA LYS A 120 6.82 -16.84 1.73
C LYS A 120 6.82 -17.98 0.71
N ASP A 121 7.60 -17.81 -0.36
CA ASP A 121 7.65 -18.71 -1.52
C ASP A 121 6.31 -18.86 -2.28
N GLY A 122 5.35 -17.97 -2.03
CA GLY A 122 4.03 -17.96 -2.66
C GLY A 122 4.01 -17.31 -4.05
N ASN A 123 2.83 -17.33 -4.68
CA ASN A 123 2.63 -16.67 -5.97
C ASN A 123 1.92 -15.32 -5.80
N ILE A 124 2.27 -14.34 -6.64
CA ILE A 124 1.62 -13.01 -6.66
C ILE A 124 0.13 -13.11 -6.92
N GLU A 125 -0.31 -14.02 -7.77
CA GLU A 125 -1.74 -14.22 -8.09
C GLU A 125 -2.58 -14.64 -6.87
N ASP A 126 -1.97 -15.29 -5.89
CA ASP A 126 -2.63 -15.71 -4.64
C ASP A 126 -2.54 -14.63 -3.54
N GLY A 127 -1.77 -13.58 -3.78
CA GLY A 127 -1.48 -12.52 -2.82
C GLY A 127 -2.65 -11.56 -2.54
N ILE A 128 -2.38 -10.65 -1.63
CA ILE A 128 -3.27 -9.57 -1.22
C ILE A 128 -2.70 -8.24 -1.70
N ILE A 129 -3.47 -7.51 -2.49
CA ILE A 129 -3.15 -6.15 -2.94
C ILE A 129 -3.34 -5.19 -1.77
N ILE A 130 -2.41 -4.26 -1.63
CA ILE A 130 -2.43 -3.13 -0.71
C ILE A 130 -2.26 -1.86 -1.54
N ASP A 131 -3.34 -1.07 -1.61
CA ASP A 131 -3.46 0.06 -2.54
C ASP A 131 -4.14 1.26 -1.85
N PRO A 132 -3.41 2.03 -1.04
CA PRO A 132 -3.95 3.22 -0.39
C PRO A 132 -4.21 4.37 -1.37
N TRP A 133 -3.59 4.37 -2.55
CA TRP A 133 -3.77 5.42 -3.55
C TRP A 133 -5.18 5.37 -4.18
N ARG A 134 -5.70 4.17 -4.46
CA ARG A 134 -7.00 3.98 -5.14
C ARG A 134 -8.16 4.76 -4.54
N ASN A 135 -8.18 4.92 -3.23
CA ASN A 135 -9.22 5.66 -2.52
C ASN A 135 -8.64 6.91 -1.82
N SER A 136 -7.68 7.58 -2.46
CA SER A 136 -7.11 8.86 -2.00
C SER A 136 -6.63 8.85 -0.54
N GLY A 137 -5.83 7.85 -0.18
CA GLY A 137 -5.27 7.70 1.18
C GLY A 137 -6.06 6.79 2.10
N LYS A 138 -7.25 6.31 1.69
CA LYS A 138 -7.94 5.21 2.36
C LYS A 138 -7.42 3.87 1.83
N LEU A 139 -6.95 3.01 2.73
CA LEU A 139 -6.43 1.69 2.36
C LEU A 139 -7.48 0.86 1.61
N TYR A 140 -7.19 0.50 0.37
CA TYR A 140 -7.86 -0.58 -0.33
C TYR A 140 -7.03 -1.86 -0.20
N PHE A 141 -7.70 -2.98 0.06
CA PHE A 141 -7.09 -4.30 0.03
C PHE A 141 -8.04 -5.36 -0.49
N SER A 142 -7.52 -6.32 -1.23
CA SER A 142 -8.27 -7.47 -1.75
C SER A 142 -7.32 -8.57 -2.21
N LYS A 143 -7.82 -9.80 -2.41
CA LYS A 143 -7.04 -10.83 -3.12
C LYS A 143 -6.82 -10.40 -4.56
N VAL A 144 -5.62 -10.64 -5.12
CA VAL A 144 -5.29 -10.28 -6.51
C VAL A 144 -6.33 -10.84 -7.49
N LYS A 145 -6.73 -12.10 -7.33
CA LYS A 145 -7.78 -12.75 -8.14
C LYS A 145 -9.17 -12.09 -8.07
N ASN A 146 -9.46 -11.33 -7.02
CA ASN A 146 -10.75 -10.68 -6.83
C ASN A 146 -10.77 -9.25 -7.38
N ASP A 147 -9.62 -8.66 -7.70
CA ASP A 147 -9.54 -7.30 -8.25
C ASP A 147 -9.69 -7.31 -9.77
N THR A 148 -10.93 -7.28 -10.24
CA THR A 148 -11.24 -7.28 -11.69
C THR A 148 -10.99 -5.94 -12.37
N LYS A 149 -10.73 -4.87 -11.61
CA LYS A 149 -10.52 -3.52 -12.15
C LYS A 149 -9.18 -3.39 -12.86
N TYR A 150 -8.16 -4.14 -12.43
CA TYR A 150 -6.80 -4.01 -12.92
C TYR A 150 -6.19 -5.39 -13.21
N LYS A 151 -5.43 -5.50 -14.30
CA LYS A 151 -4.59 -6.67 -14.57
C LYS A 151 -3.19 -6.42 -14.01
N TRP A 152 -2.92 -7.01 -12.85
CA TRP A 152 -1.67 -6.81 -12.12
C TRP A 152 -0.52 -7.63 -12.71
N SER A 153 0.63 -6.98 -12.87
CA SER A 153 1.88 -7.58 -13.32
C SER A 153 3.00 -7.27 -12.33
N HIS A 154 3.84 -8.26 -12.05
CA HIS A 154 4.97 -8.11 -11.13
C HIS A 154 6.03 -7.16 -11.70
N ARG A 155 6.46 -6.17 -10.91
CA ARG A 155 7.61 -5.30 -11.22
C ARG A 155 8.88 -5.77 -10.52
N ARG A 156 9.49 -6.83 -11.07
CA ARG A 156 10.75 -7.39 -10.56
C ARG A 156 11.87 -6.34 -10.47
N ASP A 157 11.91 -5.42 -11.43
CA ASP A 157 12.95 -4.39 -11.54
C ASP A 157 12.81 -3.24 -10.52
N ARG A 158 11.71 -3.17 -9.75
CA ARG A 158 11.46 -2.08 -8.78
C ARG A 158 11.65 -2.48 -7.33
N GLY A 159 11.61 -3.79 -7.02
CA GLY A 159 11.74 -4.33 -5.67
C GLY A 159 13.07 -5.04 -5.39
N CYS A 160 13.81 -5.44 -6.43
CA CYS A 160 15.09 -6.11 -6.31
C CYS A 160 16.26 -5.15 -6.63
N GLN A 161 16.59 -4.28 -5.69
CA GLN A 161 17.91 -3.65 -5.55
C GLN A 161 18.33 -3.64 -4.07
#